data_AF-A0A2E2TEH6-F1
#
_entry.id   AF-A0A2E2TEH6-F1
#
_cell.length_a   1.000
_cell.length_b   1.000
_cell.length_c   1.000
_cell.angle_alpha   90.00
_cell.angle_beta   90.00
_cell.angle_gamma   90.00
#
_symmetry.space_group_name_H-M   'P 1'
#
loop_
_entity.id
_entity.type
_entity.pdbx_description
1 polymer ?
#
loop_
_entity_poly.entity_id
_entity_poly.type
_entity_poly.pdbx_seq_one_letter_code
_entity_poly.pdbx_strand_id
1 'polypeptide(L)'
;MDHIDKFNSELTEAPFISCCVCEINFEATGVKYIVEKSFKRVSENVQYSIYEYAICWDCAQKFQEKISPESNEAIQTYFFDQLRNRPPRFFEEDENPLHVSLSECMVKGTKTADLTEYTMCGVFRDGQFSMDALPYVLSSAVLGEIAEKLSASTKDEMDDFRETYLGGPPELEELFKGRPVVFL
;
A
#
# COMPACT_ATOMS: atom_id res chain seq x y z
N MET A 1 -12.53 1.82 -17.91
CA MET A 1 -11.17 2.06 -17.40
C MET A 1 -10.87 0.89 -16.51
N ASP A 2 -9.82 0.14 -16.81
CA ASP A 2 -9.50 -1.04 -16.02
C ASP A 2 -9.08 -0.57 -14.62
N HIS A 3 -9.53 -1.23 -13.55
CA HIS A 3 -9.16 -0.83 -12.20
C HIS A 3 -7.66 -1.03 -11.92
N ILE A 4 -7.00 -1.83 -12.78
CA ILE A 4 -5.54 -1.97 -12.87
C ILE A 4 -4.86 -0.63 -13.15
N ASP A 5 -5.45 0.24 -13.99
CA ASP A 5 -4.85 1.52 -14.38
C ASP A 5 -4.62 2.43 -13.16
N LYS A 6 -5.37 2.25 -12.07
CA LYS A 6 -5.17 3.00 -10.82
C LYS A 6 -3.84 2.72 -10.12
N PHE A 7 -3.16 1.64 -10.51
CA PHE A 7 -1.84 1.25 -10.00
C PHE A 7 -0.71 1.55 -11.00
N ASN A 8 -1.01 2.14 -12.15
CA ASN A 8 0.03 2.69 -13.03
C ASN A 8 0.74 3.84 -12.30
N SER A 9 2.00 4.09 -12.65
CA SER A 9 2.73 5.24 -12.14
C SER A 9 2.08 6.54 -12.63
N GLU A 10 1.89 7.51 -11.75
CA GLU A 10 1.41 8.85 -12.12
C GLU A 10 2.40 9.57 -13.05
N LEU A 11 3.69 9.27 -12.95
CA LEU A 11 4.73 9.91 -13.78
C LEU A 11 4.73 9.40 -15.22
N THR A 12 4.60 8.08 -15.40
CA THR A 12 4.71 7.44 -16.72
C THR A 12 3.37 7.09 -17.34
N GLU A 13 2.29 7.17 -16.55
CA GLU A 13 0.94 6.70 -16.89
C GLU A 13 0.89 5.20 -17.31
N ALA A 14 1.94 4.44 -16.96
CA ALA A 14 2.13 3.04 -17.33
C ALA A 14 2.40 2.15 -16.10
N PRO A 15 2.24 0.82 -16.21
CA PRO A 15 2.58 -0.10 -15.14
C PRO A 15 4.04 0.04 -14.69
N PHE A 16 4.29 -0.17 -13.40
CA PHE A 16 5.66 -0.28 -12.90
C PHE A 16 6.38 -1.45 -13.57
N ILE A 17 7.61 -1.22 -14.05
CA ILE A 17 8.38 -2.22 -14.80
C ILE A 17 9.48 -2.90 -13.98
N SER A 18 9.87 -2.32 -12.84
CA SER A 18 10.98 -2.82 -12.03
C SER A 18 10.82 -2.54 -10.53
N CYS A 19 11.51 -3.35 -9.72
CA CYS A 19 11.59 -3.19 -8.26
C CYS A 19 12.38 -1.94 -7.88
N CYS A 20 11.88 -1.14 -6.94
CA CYS A 20 12.59 0.04 -6.42
C CYS A 20 13.85 -0.29 -5.60
N VAL A 21 14.04 -1.55 -5.18
CA VAL A 21 15.17 -1.98 -4.35
C VAL A 21 16.27 -2.65 -5.17
N CYS A 22 15.91 -3.62 -6.02
CA CYS A 22 16.87 -4.45 -6.74
C CYS A 22 16.80 -4.30 -8.27
N GLU A 23 15.93 -3.42 -8.77
CA GLU A 23 15.77 -3.12 -10.19
C GLU A 23 15.39 -4.33 -11.07
N ILE A 24 15.01 -5.47 -10.49
CA ILE A 24 14.54 -6.63 -11.24
C ILE A 24 13.33 -6.25 -12.08
N ASN A 25 13.36 -6.59 -13.37
CA ASN A 25 12.26 -6.31 -14.29
C ASN A 25 11.12 -7.31 -14.06
N PHE A 26 9.91 -6.83 -13.79
CA PHE A 26 8.77 -7.67 -13.41
C PHE A 26 8.25 -8.51 -14.58
N GLU A 27 8.13 -7.92 -15.76
CA GLU A 27 7.61 -8.61 -16.96
C GLU A 27 8.57 -9.70 -17.44
N ALA A 28 9.86 -9.41 -17.51
CA ALA A 28 10.88 -10.34 -17.99
C ALA A 28 11.07 -11.55 -17.06
N THR A 29 10.73 -11.42 -15.78
CA THR A 29 10.98 -12.46 -14.77
C THR A 29 9.71 -13.13 -14.26
N GLY A 30 8.54 -12.53 -14.49
CA GLY A 30 7.24 -13.01 -14.00
C GLY A 30 7.16 -13.13 -12.47
N VAL A 31 7.97 -12.33 -11.77
CA VAL A 31 8.00 -12.32 -10.30
C VAL A 31 6.74 -11.68 -9.74
N LYS A 32 6.37 -12.12 -8.54
CA LYS A 32 5.34 -11.47 -7.75
C LYS A 32 5.89 -10.13 -7.21
N TYR A 33 5.09 -9.08 -7.27
CA TYR A 33 5.45 -7.76 -6.76
C TYR A 33 4.25 -7.07 -6.12
N ILE A 34 4.53 -6.01 -5.39
CA ILE A 34 3.53 -5.22 -4.67
C ILE A 34 3.67 -3.78 -5.12
N VAL A 35 2.55 -3.11 -5.36
CA VAL A 35 2.50 -1.67 -5.67
C VAL A 35 1.78 -0.97 -4.53
N GLU A 36 2.43 0.04 -3.96
CA GLU A 36 1.85 0.92 -2.94
C GLU A 36 1.82 2.35 -3.48
N LYS A 37 0.65 2.98 -3.36
CA LYS A 37 0.40 4.36 -3.78
C LYS A 37 -0.31 5.10 -2.67
N SER A 38 0.28 6.18 -2.19
CA SER A 38 -0.34 7.06 -1.19
C SER A 38 -0.84 8.33 -1.86
N PHE A 39 -2.09 8.69 -1.58
CA PHE A 39 -2.78 9.83 -2.20
C PHE A 39 -3.19 10.86 -1.17
N LYS A 40 -3.20 12.12 -1.59
CA LYS A 40 -3.79 13.25 -0.85
C LYS A 40 -4.76 14.02 -1.72
N ARG A 41 -5.97 14.21 -1.22
CA ARG A 41 -7.02 15.02 -1.83
C ARG A 41 -6.92 16.47 -1.33
N VAL A 42 -6.89 17.40 -2.26
CA VAL A 42 -6.83 18.87 -1.98
C VAL A 42 -8.20 19.51 -2.19
N SER A 43 -9.00 18.97 -3.10
CA SER A 43 -10.38 19.37 -3.37
C SER A 43 -11.17 18.18 -3.91
N GLU A 44 -12.49 18.33 -4.08
CA GLU A 44 -13.37 17.24 -4.56
C GLU A 44 -12.86 16.56 -5.85
N ASN A 45 -12.22 17.30 -6.75
CA ASN A 45 -11.76 16.81 -8.04
C ASN A 45 -10.23 16.77 -8.20
N VAL A 46 -9.48 17.13 -7.16
CA VAL A 46 -8.00 17.20 -7.22
C VAL A 46 -7.40 16.33 -6.12
N GLN A 47 -6.69 15.29 -6.55
CA GLN A 47 -5.81 14.49 -5.70
C GLN A 47 -4.46 14.31 -6.39
N TYR A 48 -3.41 14.10 -5.60
CA TYR A 48 -2.08 13.74 -6.10
C TYR A 48 -1.51 12.57 -5.31
N SER A 49 -0.64 11.77 -5.95
CA SER A 49 0.18 10.80 -5.23
C SER A 49 1.24 11.54 -4.42
N ILE A 50 1.31 11.28 -3.11
CA ILE A 50 2.41 11.74 -2.26
C ILE A 50 3.66 10.91 -2.60
N TYR A 51 3.48 9.60 -2.70
CA TYR A 51 4.50 8.65 -3.17
C TYR A 51 3.83 7.46 -3.83
N GLU A 52 4.60 6.80 -4.68
CA GLU A 52 4.24 5.57 -5.35
C GLU A 52 5.49 4.76 -5.66
N TYR A 53 5.41 3.43 -5.54
CA TYR A 53 6.51 2.55 -5.88
C TYR A 53 6.04 1.10 -6.01
N ALA A 54 6.90 0.28 -6.62
CA ALA A 54 6.72 -1.15 -6.73
C ALA A 54 7.93 -1.90 -6.19
N ILE A 55 7.69 -2.96 -5.44
CA ILE A 55 8.72 -3.80 -4.81
C ILE A 55 8.47 -5.28 -5.13
N CYS A 56 9.52 -6.02 -5.50
CA CYS A 56 9.37 -7.46 -5.70
C CYS A 56 9.13 -8.17 -4.36
N TRP A 57 8.46 -9.33 -4.41
CA TRP A 57 8.13 -10.10 -3.21
C TRP A 57 9.35 -10.43 -2.35
N ASP A 58 10.48 -10.82 -2.96
CA ASP A 58 11.71 -11.15 -2.24
C ASP A 58 12.28 -9.95 -1.46
N CYS A 59 12.23 -8.74 -2.03
CA CYS A 59 12.68 -7.52 -1.37
C CYS A 59 11.71 -7.12 -0.24
N ALA A 60 10.41 -7.26 -0.46
CA ALA A 60 9.41 -7.02 0.57
C ALA A 60 9.58 -7.97 1.77
N GLN A 61 9.83 -9.26 1.52
CA GLN A 61 10.08 -10.24 2.58
C GLN A 61 11.35 -9.92 3.38
N LYS A 62 12.45 -9.58 2.70
CA LYS A 62 13.69 -9.15 3.37
C LYS A 62 13.50 -7.89 4.21
N PHE A 63 12.66 -6.97 3.78
CA PHE A 63 12.29 -5.81 4.58
C PHE A 63 11.48 -6.22 5.82
N GLN A 64 10.52 -7.13 5.65
CA GLN A 64 9.69 -7.64 6.75
C GLN A 64 10.50 -8.35 7.83
N GLU A 65 11.61 -9.00 7.49
CA GLU A 65 12.57 -9.59 8.44
C GLU A 65 13.23 -8.56 9.37
N LYS A 66 13.26 -7.28 8.99
CA LYS A 66 13.81 -6.20 9.81
C LYS A 66 12.80 -5.60 10.80
N ILE A 67 11.52 -5.89 10.61
CA ILE A 67 10.45 -5.45 11.51
C ILE A 67 10.58 -6.22 12.82
N SER A 68 10.57 -5.50 13.95
CA SER A 68 10.69 -6.16 15.26
C SER A 68 9.55 -7.16 15.50
N PRO A 69 9.81 -8.28 16.21
CA PRO A 69 8.77 -9.27 16.53
C PRO A 69 7.55 -8.65 17.20
N GLU A 70 7.76 -7.70 18.11
CA GLU A 70 6.69 -6.99 18.83
C GLU A 70 5.84 -6.13 17.89
N SER A 71 6.47 -5.45 16.92
CA SER A 71 5.72 -4.66 15.93
C SER A 71 4.94 -5.55 14.97
N ASN A 72 5.54 -6.66 14.52
CA ASN A 72 4.87 -7.66 13.69
C ASN A 72 3.62 -8.22 14.39
N GLU A 73 3.75 -8.63 15.65
CA GLU A 73 2.62 -9.12 16.45
C GLU A 73 1.54 -8.03 16.64
N ALA A 74 1.96 -6.79 16.93
CA ALA A 74 1.03 -5.68 17.14
C ALA A 74 0.23 -5.34 15.87
N ILE A 75 0.87 -5.38 14.70
CA ILE A 75 0.23 -5.18 13.40
C ILE A 75 -0.76 -6.32 13.12
N GLN A 76 -0.34 -7.57 13.26
CA GLN A 76 -1.20 -8.73 13.01
C GLN A 76 -2.42 -8.73 13.94
N THR A 77 -2.21 -8.45 15.22
CA THR A 77 -3.28 -8.34 16.22
C THR A 77 -4.26 -7.22 15.86
N TYR A 78 -3.75 -6.06 15.45
CA TYR A 78 -4.58 -4.95 15.03
C TYR A 78 -5.50 -5.34 13.87
N PHE A 79 -4.95 -5.89 12.77
CA PHE A 79 -5.79 -6.31 11.64
C PHE A 79 -6.77 -7.42 12.01
N PHE A 80 -6.32 -8.40 12.79
CA PHE A 80 -7.20 -9.46 13.27
C PHE A 80 -8.38 -8.89 14.05
N ASP A 81 -8.14 -8.01 15.03
CA ASP A 81 -9.21 -7.45 15.85
C ASP A 81 -10.16 -6.54 15.07
N GLN A 82 -9.64 -5.77 14.11
CA GLN A 82 -10.47 -4.90 13.27
C GLN A 82 -11.33 -5.71 12.28
N LEU A 83 -10.83 -6.84 11.78
CA LEU A 83 -11.46 -7.58 10.68
C LEU A 83 -12.21 -8.84 11.12
N ARG A 84 -11.94 -9.40 12.31
CA ARG A 84 -12.53 -10.69 12.75
C ARG A 84 -14.06 -10.71 12.79
N ASN A 85 -14.68 -9.57 13.06
CA ASN A 85 -16.14 -9.44 13.15
C ASN A 85 -16.76 -8.91 11.85
N ARG A 86 -15.93 -8.66 10.83
CA ARG A 86 -16.40 -8.17 9.54
C ARG A 86 -17.08 -9.32 8.81
N PRO A 87 -18.34 -9.18 8.38
CA PRO A 87 -18.99 -10.24 7.64
C PRO A 87 -18.20 -10.50 6.34
N PRO A 88 -18.08 -11.76 5.90
CA PRO A 88 -17.49 -12.06 4.61
C PRO A 88 -18.25 -11.28 3.54
N ARG A 89 -17.50 -10.54 2.71
CA ARG A 89 -18.09 -9.83 1.58
C ARG A 89 -18.27 -10.84 0.45
N PHE A 90 -19.52 -11.01 0.04
CA PHE A 90 -19.88 -11.70 -1.19
C PHE A 90 -20.04 -10.64 -2.27
N PHE A 91 -19.36 -10.84 -3.40
CA PHE A 91 -19.52 -9.98 -4.58
C PHE A 91 -20.73 -10.48 -5.37
N GLU A 92 -21.57 -9.56 -5.83
CA GLU A 92 -22.64 -9.90 -6.78
C GLU A 92 -22.02 -10.30 -8.15
N GLU A 93 -22.76 -11.05 -8.98
CA GLU A 93 -22.25 -11.52 -10.29
C GLU A 93 -21.78 -10.37 -11.20
N ASP A 94 -22.37 -9.18 -11.03
CA ASP A 94 -22.10 -8.00 -11.85
C ASP A 94 -21.06 -7.05 -11.22
N GLU A 95 -20.60 -7.33 -10.00
CA GLU A 95 -19.65 -6.47 -9.29
C GLU A 95 -18.20 -6.82 -9.66
N ASN A 96 -17.41 -5.79 -9.98
CA ASN A 96 -15.97 -5.94 -10.10
C ASN A 96 -15.32 -5.95 -8.70
N PRO A 97 -14.70 -7.06 -8.24
CA PRO A 97 -14.14 -7.14 -6.90
C PRO A 97 -13.05 -6.10 -6.60
N LEU A 98 -12.27 -5.72 -7.61
CA LEU A 98 -11.22 -4.71 -7.50
C LEU A 98 -11.81 -3.31 -7.29
N HIS A 99 -12.91 -3.00 -7.98
CA HIS A 99 -13.60 -1.72 -7.77
C HIS A 99 -14.13 -1.61 -6.35
N VAL A 100 -14.80 -2.67 -5.90
CA VAL A 100 -15.46 -2.72 -4.61
C VAL A 100 -14.42 -2.68 -3.48
N SER A 101 -13.32 -3.41 -3.59
CA SER A 101 -12.26 -3.43 -2.56
C SER A 101 -11.50 -2.10 -2.42
N LEU A 102 -11.43 -1.31 -3.50
CA LEU A 102 -10.78 0.00 -3.53
C LEU A 102 -11.74 1.17 -3.22
N SER A 103 -13.03 0.90 -3.12
CA SER A 103 -14.05 1.94 -2.92
C SER A 103 -14.15 2.46 -1.47
N GLU A 104 -13.57 1.73 -0.51
CA GLU A 104 -13.65 2.05 0.92
C GLU A 104 -12.40 1.56 1.66
N CYS A 105 -12.13 2.16 2.82
CA CYS A 105 -11.09 1.71 3.71
C CYS A 105 -11.37 0.29 4.23
N MET A 106 -10.39 -0.60 4.12
CA MET A 106 -10.48 -1.99 4.59
C MET A 106 -10.77 -2.11 6.09
N VAL A 107 -10.31 -1.17 6.90
CA VAL A 107 -10.49 -1.22 8.35
C VAL A 107 -11.67 -0.38 8.82
N LYS A 108 -11.80 0.88 8.36
CA LYS A 108 -12.83 1.81 8.85
C LYS A 108 -14.12 1.81 8.03
N GLY A 109 -14.13 1.22 6.83
CA GLY A 109 -15.29 1.24 5.93
C GLY A 109 -15.65 2.62 5.37
N THR A 110 -14.87 3.67 5.68
CA THR A 110 -15.05 5.00 5.11
C THR A 110 -14.80 4.96 3.61
N LYS A 111 -15.70 5.55 2.80
CA LYS A 111 -15.54 5.58 1.34
C LYS A 111 -14.25 6.31 0.95
N THR A 112 -13.53 5.80 -0.05
CA THR A 112 -12.32 6.43 -0.57
C THR A 112 -12.57 7.85 -1.11
N ALA A 113 -13.79 8.12 -1.58
CA ALA A 113 -14.25 9.45 -1.98
C ALA A 113 -14.36 10.46 -0.81
N ASP A 114 -14.48 9.98 0.42
CA ASP A 114 -14.59 10.81 1.63
C ASP A 114 -13.25 10.95 2.38
N LEU A 115 -12.20 10.24 1.93
CA LEU A 115 -10.87 10.29 2.54
C LEU A 115 -10.03 11.44 1.97
N THR A 116 -9.53 12.30 2.87
CA THR A 116 -8.54 13.34 2.52
C THR A 116 -7.18 12.73 2.19
N GLU A 117 -6.82 11.62 2.82
CA GLU A 117 -5.54 10.95 2.61
C GLU A 117 -5.68 9.45 2.85
N TYR A 118 -5.11 8.66 1.94
CA TYR A 118 -5.22 7.21 1.96
C TYR A 118 -4.10 6.54 1.17
N THR A 119 -3.87 5.27 1.42
CA THR A 119 -2.88 4.44 0.73
C THR A 119 -3.57 3.23 0.12
N MET A 120 -3.31 3.00 -1.17
CA MET A 120 -3.70 1.82 -1.92
C MET A 120 -2.54 0.84 -1.96
N CYS A 121 -2.84 -0.44 -1.75
CA CYS A 121 -1.88 -1.53 -1.91
C CYS A 121 -2.49 -2.61 -2.79
N GLY A 122 -1.69 -3.16 -3.70
CA GLY A 122 -2.10 -4.20 -4.64
C GLY A 122 -0.96 -5.14 -4.94
N VAL A 123 -1.26 -6.43 -5.04
CA VAL A 123 -0.29 -7.49 -5.33
C VAL A 123 -0.47 -7.94 -6.77
N PHE A 124 0.64 -8.04 -7.49
CA PHE A 124 0.65 -8.30 -8.93
C PHE A 124 1.61 -9.41 -9.30
N ARG A 125 1.31 -10.06 -10.43
CA ARG A 125 2.20 -10.97 -11.14
C ARG A 125 1.83 -10.96 -12.61
N ASP A 126 2.83 -10.91 -13.49
CA ASP A 126 2.61 -10.89 -14.96
C ASP A 126 1.63 -9.78 -15.41
N GLY A 127 1.68 -8.61 -14.76
CA GLY A 127 0.80 -7.47 -15.05
C GLY A 127 -0.65 -7.62 -14.60
N GLN A 128 -0.99 -8.70 -13.88
CA GLN A 128 -2.34 -8.99 -13.38
C GLN A 128 -2.38 -8.96 -11.85
N PHE A 129 -3.54 -8.63 -11.28
CA PHE A 129 -3.76 -8.75 -9.85
C PHE A 129 -3.69 -10.21 -9.40
N SER A 130 -3.04 -10.43 -8.26
CA SER A 130 -3.13 -11.68 -7.53
C SER A 130 -4.50 -11.78 -6.87
N MET A 131 -5.39 -12.64 -7.38
CA MET A 131 -6.72 -12.84 -6.80
C MET A 131 -6.70 -13.39 -5.37
N ASP A 132 -5.59 -14.04 -4.97
CA ASP A 132 -5.37 -14.48 -3.59
C ASP A 132 -5.19 -13.32 -2.59
N ALA A 133 -4.91 -12.12 -3.10
CA ALA A 133 -4.69 -10.90 -2.31
C ALA A 133 -5.35 -9.72 -3.02
N LEU A 134 -6.67 -9.57 -2.79
CA LEU A 134 -7.41 -8.42 -3.32
C LEU A 134 -6.75 -7.11 -2.88
N PRO A 135 -6.68 -6.11 -3.77
CA PRO A 135 -6.12 -4.83 -3.40
C PRO A 135 -6.99 -4.14 -2.34
N TYR A 136 -6.37 -3.32 -1.50
CA TYR A 136 -7.04 -2.67 -0.38
C TYR A 136 -6.64 -1.21 -0.24
N VAL A 137 -7.49 -0.46 0.47
CA VAL A 137 -7.26 0.94 0.86
C VAL A 137 -7.16 1.04 2.37
N LEU A 138 -6.13 1.73 2.87
CA LEU A 138 -6.05 2.17 4.26
C LEU A 138 -6.17 3.69 4.34
N SER A 139 -6.99 4.20 5.25
CA SER A 139 -7.07 5.63 5.52
C SER A 139 -5.88 6.08 6.36
N SER A 140 -5.53 7.37 6.29
CA SER A 140 -4.48 7.95 7.14
C SER A 140 -4.71 7.72 8.64
N ALA A 141 -5.98 7.66 9.09
CA ALA A 141 -6.31 7.32 10.47
C ALA A 141 -5.85 5.91 10.86
N VAL A 142 -6.03 4.93 9.98
CA VAL A 142 -5.57 3.54 10.20
C VAL A 142 -4.05 3.48 10.21
N LEU A 143 -3.41 4.19 9.28
CA LEU A 143 -1.95 4.27 9.24
C LEU A 143 -1.38 4.90 10.52
N GLY A 144 -2.04 5.92 11.06
CA GLY A 144 -1.68 6.50 12.37
C GLY A 144 -1.84 5.52 13.52
N GLU A 145 -2.96 4.79 13.59
CA GLU A 145 -3.19 3.76 14.62
C GLU A 145 -2.16 2.62 14.57
N ILE A 146 -1.71 2.24 13.36
CA ILE A 146 -0.63 1.27 13.18
C ILE A 146 0.69 1.87 13.64
N ALA A 147 1.03 3.09 13.21
CA ALA A 147 2.27 3.77 13.57
C ALA A 147 2.45 3.93 15.09
N GLU A 148 1.38 4.20 15.83
CA GLU A 148 1.42 4.28 17.30
C GLU A 148 1.83 2.95 17.96
N LYS A 149 1.58 1.81 17.31
CA LYS A 149 1.89 0.47 17.83
C LYS A 149 3.29 0.00 17.48
N LEU A 150 3.95 0.64 16.51
CA LEU A 150 5.29 0.23 16.08
C LEU A 150 6.33 0.61 17.13
N SER A 151 7.28 -0.29 17.35
CA SER A 151 8.48 -0.02 18.13
C SER A 151 9.33 1.07 17.47
N ALA A 152 10.20 1.74 18.26
CA ALA A 152 11.12 2.75 17.74
C ALA A 152 12.01 2.18 16.62
N SER A 153 12.62 1.01 16.82
CA SER A 153 13.49 0.38 15.82
C SER A 153 12.77 0.06 14.51
N THR A 154 11.50 -0.34 14.56
CA THR A 154 10.71 -0.58 13.35
C THR A 154 10.42 0.71 12.59
N LYS A 155 10.16 1.82 13.30
CA LYS A 155 9.97 3.12 12.68
C LYS A 155 11.25 3.58 12.00
N ASP A 156 12.39 3.41 12.66
CA ASP A 156 13.70 3.73 12.11
C ASP A 156 13.97 2.93 10.82
N GLU A 157 13.72 1.62 10.81
CA GLU A 157 13.87 0.79 9.60
C GLU A 157 12.93 1.22 8.45
N MET A 158 11.70 1.66 8.77
CA MET A 158 10.75 2.18 7.77
C MET A 158 11.21 3.52 7.20
N ASP A 159 11.72 4.41 8.04
CA ASP A 159 12.25 5.71 7.61
C ASP A 159 13.51 5.49 6.75
N ASP A 160 14.44 4.63 7.18
CA ASP A 160 15.64 4.24 6.42
C ASP A 160 15.28 3.67 5.04
N PHE A 161 14.25 2.83 4.95
CA PHE A 161 13.79 2.28 3.68
C PHE A 161 13.33 3.38 2.72
N ARG A 162 12.58 4.37 3.21
CA ARG A 162 12.08 5.46 2.37
C ARG A 162 13.20 6.36 1.89
N GLU A 163 14.08 6.76 2.80
CA GLU A 163 15.25 7.60 2.50
C GLU A 163 16.15 6.93 1.46
N THR A 164 16.35 5.61 1.58
CA THR A 164 17.25 4.87 0.70
C THR A 164 16.66 4.62 -0.69
N TYR A 165 15.39 4.22 -0.79
CA TYR A 165 14.85 3.63 -2.03
C TYR A 165 13.75 4.44 -2.69
N LEU A 166 12.96 5.20 -1.93
CA LEU A 166 11.82 5.93 -2.49
C LEU A 166 12.21 7.34 -2.90
N GLY A 167 13.21 7.90 -2.20
CA GLY A 167 13.69 9.24 -2.45
C GLY A 167 12.58 10.28 -2.38
N GLY A 168 12.94 11.50 -2.73
CA GLY A 168 12.04 12.64 -2.77
C GLY A 168 12.85 13.92 -2.71
N PRO A 169 12.32 15.05 -3.22
CA PRO A 169 12.85 16.35 -2.86
C PRO A 169 12.88 16.45 -1.32
N PRO A 170 13.93 16.99 -0.68
CA PRO A 170 13.99 17.18 0.77
C PRO A 170 12.75 17.91 1.32
N GLU A 171 12.12 18.75 0.50
CA GLU A 171 10.88 19.46 0.82
C GLU A 171 9.65 18.54 1.03
N LEU A 172 9.71 17.28 0.59
CA LEU A 172 8.66 16.27 0.75
C LEU A 172 9.00 15.22 1.82
N GLU A 173 10.19 15.22 2.42
CA GLU A 173 10.58 14.26 3.49
C GLU A 173 9.62 14.30 4.69
N GLU A 174 9.19 15.50 5.10
CA GLU A 174 8.21 15.70 6.17
C GLU A 174 6.83 15.09 5.83
N LEU A 175 6.51 14.90 4.55
CA LEU A 175 5.29 14.20 4.15
C LEU A 175 5.43 12.69 4.33
N PHE A 176 6.64 12.13 4.34
CA PHE A 176 6.88 10.70 4.43
C PHE A 176 7.15 10.21 5.87
N LYS A 177 7.69 11.09 6.72
CA LYS A 177 8.14 10.77 8.07
C LYS A 177 7.05 10.16 8.97
N GLY A 178 7.38 9.04 9.61
CA GLY A 178 6.51 8.39 10.59
C GLY A 178 5.27 7.68 10.03
N ARG A 179 5.12 7.61 8.70
CA ARG A 179 4.08 6.77 8.08
C ARG A 179 4.52 5.31 8.15
N PRO A 180 3.62 4.33 8.34
CA PRO A 180 3.99 2.93 8.21
C PRO A 180 4.11 2.55 6.73
N VAL A 181 5.05 1.65 6.41
CA VAL A 181 5.09 0.95 5.12
C VAL A 181 4.03 -0.16 5.17
N VAL A 182 3.20 -0.28 4.13
CA VAL A 182 1.89 -0.93 4.24
C VAL A 182 1.85 -2.31 3.57
N PHE A 183 2.95 -2.77 2.96
CA PHE A 183 3.06 -4.15 2.49
C PHE A 183 3.12 -5.12 3.66
N LEU A 184 1.97 -5.72 3.98
CA LEU A 184 1.79 -6.67 5.07
C LEU A 184 1.20 -7.97 4.53
#